data_AF-A0A1I0CNX0-F1
#
_entry.id   AF-A0A1I0CNX0-F1
#
_cell.length_a   1.000
_cell.length_b   1.000
_cell.length_c   1.000
_cell.angle_alpha   90.00
_cell.angle_beta   90.00
_cell.angle_gamma   90.00
#
_symmetry.space_group_name_H-M   'P 1'
#
loop_
_entity.id
_entity.type
_entity.pdbx_description
1 polymer ?
#
loop_
_entity_poly.entity_id
_entity_poly.type
_entity_poly.pdbx_seq_one_letter_code
_entity_poly.pdbx_strand_id
1 'polypeptide(L)'
;MERDKELTKEEIKQYIYGLLKDAWKNSYNASSCLNKLPKRNDEDYDREIVWFVMKFKRAIRVKSKIIYAFHTEELIEYYYHHQNHYDFNNI
;
A
#
# COMPACT_ATOMS: atom_id res chain seq x y z
N MET A 1 12.97 -1.90 20.99
CA MET A 1 13.95 -2.04 19.91
C MET A 1 13.63 -0.90 18.96
N GLU A 2 14.36 0.21 19.07
CA GLU A 2 14.11 1.46 18.34
C GLU A 2 14.22 1.21 16.83
N ARG A 3 13.16 1.55 16.09
CA ARG A 3 13.32 2.05 14.73
C ARG A 3 12.88 3.51 14.74
N ASP A 4 13.70 4.37 15.34
CA ASP A 4 13.58 5.83 15.27
C ASP A 4 14.07 6.36 13.91
N LYS A 5 13.78 5.64 12.82
CA LYS A 5 14.15 6.08 11.48
C LYS A 5 12.91 6.09 10.61
N GLU A 6 12.38 7.29 10.41
CA GLU A 6 11.41 7.54 9.36
C GLU A 6 12.01 7.12 8.02
N LEU A 7 11.27 6.29 7.30
CA LEU A 7 11.59 5.92 5.93
C LEU A 7 11.47 7.15 5.05
N THR A 8 12.41 7.25 4.12
CA THR A 8 12.29 8.20 3.03
C THR A 8 11.12 7.83 2.13
N LYS A 9 10.56 8.83 1.46
CA LYS A 9 9.49 8.61 0.48
C LYS A 9 9.89 7.62 -0.62
N GLU A 10 11.17 7.60 -1.00
CA GLU A 10 11.69 6.67 -2.02
C GLU A 10 11.75 5.22 -1.51
N GLU A 11 12.09 4.98 -0.24
CA GLU A 11 12.04 3.65 0.38
C GLU A 11 10.60 3.12 0.43
N ILE A 12 9.65 3.95 0.89
CA ILE A 12 8.21 3.61 0.89
C ILE A 12 7.75 3.30 -0.53
N LYS A 13 8.12 4.16 -1.49
CA LYS A 13 7.78 3.99 -2.90
C LYS A 13 8.27 2.66 -3.45
N GLN A 14 9.53 2.29 -3.25
CA GLN A 14 10.09 1.03 -3.74
C GLN A 14 9.34 -0.18 -3.17
N TYR A 15 9.05 -0.16 -1.87
CA TYR A 15 8.29 -1.22 -1.21
C TYR A 15 6.86 -1.35 -1.76
N ILE A 16 6.11 -0.24 -1.82
CA ILE A 16 4.73 -0.23 -2.30
C ILE A 16 4.66 -0.64 -3.78
N TYR A 17 5.58 -0.18 -4.63
CA TYR A 17 5.64 -0.61 -6.02
C TYR A 17 5.86 -2.11 -6.18
N GLY A 18 6.69 -2.73 -5.33
CA GLY A 18 6.90 -4.18 -5.32
C GLY A 18 5.59 -4.94 -5.09
N LEU A 19 4.87 -4.59 -4.01
CA LEU A 19 3.61 -5.23 -3.65
C LEU A 19 2.51 -5.04 -4.71
N LEU A 20 2.38 -3.81 -5.22
CA LEU A 20 1.33 -3.45 -6.17
C LEU A 20 1.59 -4.04 -7.56
N LYS A 21 2.86 -4.13 -7.99
CA LYS A 21 3.22 -4.80 -9.26
C LYS A 21 2.72 -6.24 -9.31
N ASP A 22 2.82 -6.97 -8.19
CA ASP A 22 2.34 -8.33 -8.09
C ASP A 22 0.81 -8.41 -8.08
N ALA A 23 0.14 -7.49 -7.37
CA ALA A 23 -1.31 -7.39 -7.36
C ALA A 23 -1.91 -7.13 -8.75
N TRP A 24 -1.25 -6.28 -9.56
CA TRP A 24 -1.66 -5.99 -10.93
C TRP A 24 -1.46 -7.20 -11.86
N LYS A 25 -0.32 -7.89 -11.76
CA LYS A 25 0.00 -9.06 -12.59
C LYS A 25 -0.90 -10.26 -12.29
N ASN A 26 -1.23 -10.46 -11.02
CA ASN A 26 -2.05 -11.59 -10.57
C ASN A 26 -3.39 -11.11 -10.03
N SER A 27 -4.29 -10.71 -10.94
CA SER A 27 -5.61 -10.17 -10.59
C SER A 27 -6.47 -11.14 -9.78
N TYR A 28 -6.28 -12.46 -9.95
CA TYR A 28 -6.95 -13.49 -9.17
C TYR A 28 -6.51 -13.48 -7.70
N ASN A 29 -5.21 -13.25 -7.44
CA ASN A 29 -4.64 -13.16 -6.09
C ASN A 29 -4.44 -11.71 -5.60
N ALA A 30 -5.01 -10.71 -6.29
CA ALA A 30 -4.80 -9.30 -5.95
C ALA A 30 -5.15 -8.99 -4.48
N SER A 31 -6.21 -9.61 -3.94
CA SER A 31 -6.55 -9.47 -2.52
C SER A 31 -5.43 -9.94 -1.59
N SER A 32 -4.78 -11.06 -1.90
CA SER A 32 -3.67 -11.58 -1.09
C SER A 32 -2.44 -10.68 -1.16
N CYS A 33 -2.16 -10.08 -2.33
CA CYS A 33 -1.07 -9.11 -2.47
C CYS A 33 -1.38 -7.82 -1.69
N LEU A 34 -2.60 -7.31 -1.80
CA LEU A 34 -3.05 -6.08 -1.14
C LEU A 34 -3.14 -6.23 0.39
N ASN A 35 -3.39 -7.43 0.90
CA ASN A 35 -3.37 -7.71 2.34
C ASN A 35 -1.97 -7.62 2.98
N LYS A 36 -0.91 -7.52 2.17
CA LYS A 36 0.48 -7.32 2.63
C LYS A 36 0.85 -5.84 2.77
N LEU A 37 -0.08 -4.93 2.47
CA LEU A 37 0.14 -3.51 2.74
C LEU A 37 0.44 -3.30 4.23
N PRO A 38 1.31 -2.32 4.58
CA PRO A 38 1.60 -1.96 5.96
C PRO A 38 0.32 -1.80 6.77
N LYS A 39 0.30 -2.37 7.97
CA LYS A 39 -0.86 -2.32 8.86
C LYS A 39 -0.65 -1.26 9.92
N ARG A 40 -1.73 -0.69 10.41
CA ARG A 40 -1.66 0.18 11.57
C ARG A 40 -1.15 -0.57 12.80
N ASN A 41 -0.36 0.12 13.62
CA ASN A 41 0.23 -0.42 14.85
C ASN A 41 -0.79 -0.50 16.00
N ASP A 42 -1.82 0.33 15.96
CA ASP A 42 -2.77 0.60 17.04
C ASP A 42 -4.17 0.03 16.80
N GLU A 43 -4.47 -0.46 15.59
CA GLU A 43 -5.80 -0.94 15.22
C GLU A 43 -5.77 -2.16 14.30
N ASP A 44 -6.66 -3.13 14.55
CA ASP A 44 -6.86 -4.30 13.69
C ASP A 44 -7.57 -3.96 12.37
N TYR A 45 -8.28 -2.82 12.32
CA TYR A 45 -9.09 -2.41 11.17
C TYR A 45 -8.76 -0.99 10.72
N ASP A 46 -8.01 -0.91 9.63
CA ASP A 46 -7.62 0.36 9.03
C ASP A 46 -8.56 0.77 7.90
N ARG A 47 -9.42 1.77 8.15
CA ARG A 47 -10.39 2.27 7.17
C ARG A 47 -9.73 2.86 5.92
N GLU A 48 -8.61 3.56 6.07
CA GLU A 48 -7.95 4.23 4.96
C GLU A 48 -7.28 3.21 4.05
N ILE A 49 -6.57 2.24 4.63
CA ILE A 49 -5.98 1.15 3.85
C ILE A 49 -7.05 0.31 3.17
N VAL A 50 -8.17 0.01 3.84
CA VAL A 50 -9.31 -0.67 3.22
C VAL A 50 -9.85 0.11 2.03
N TRP A 51 -9.96 1.44 2.12
CA TRP A 51 -10.37 2.29 1.01
C TRP A 51 -9.41 2.19 -0.17
N PHE A 52 -8.09 2.28 0.05
CA PHE A 52 -7.08 2.07 -0.99
C PHE A 52 -7.21 0.69 -1.65
N VAL A 53 -7.37 -0.37 -0.85
CA VAL A 53 -7.59 -1.73 -1.36
C VAL A 53 -8.81 -1.81 -2.28
N MET A 54 -9.93 -1.17 -1.92
CA MET A 54 -11.11 -1.10 -2.78
C MET A 54 -10.84 -0.37 -4.10
N LYS A 55 -10.07 0.72 -4.06
CA LYS A 55 -9.68 1.48 -5.26
C LYS A 55 -8.79 0.66 -6.19
N PHE A 56 -7.79 -0.04 -5.67
CA PHE A 56 -6.95 -0.94 -6.48
C PHE A 56 -7.75 -2.09 -7.09
N LYS A 57 -8.65 -2.72 -6.31
CA LYS A 57 -9.55 -3.77 -6.83
C LYS A 57 -10.41 -3.25 -7.98
N ARG A 58 -10.96 -2.03 -7.85
CA ARG A 58 -11.72 -1.38 -8.93
C ARG A 58 -10.84 -1.15 -10.16
N ALA A 59 -9.64 -0.59 -9.98
CA ALA A 59 -8.70 -0.31 -11.07
C ALA A 59 -8.28 -1.58 -11.84
N ILE A 60 -7.99 -2.67 -11.11
CA ILE A 60 -7.70 -3.99 -11.68
C ILE A 60 -8.91 -4.53 -12.44
N ARG A 61 -10.11 -4.46 -11.85
CA ARG A 61 -11.35 -4.94 -12.49
C ARG A 61 -11.65 -4.25 -13.82
N VAL A 62 -11.45 -2.93 -13.89
CA VAL A 62 -11.65 -2.15 -15.13
C VAL A 62 -10.40 -2.07 -16.01
N LYS A 63 -9.31 -2.75 -15.61
CA LYS A 63 -8.01 -2.76 -16.29
C LYS A 63 -7.46 -1.37 -16.60
N SER A 64 -7.70 -0.40 -15.72
CA SER A 64 -7.21 0.98 -15.89
C SER A 64 -5.86 1.19 -15.20
N LYS A 65 -4.80 1.25 -16.01
CA LYS A 65 -3.45 1.57 -15.52
C LYS A 65 -3.36 2.99 -14.96
N ILE A 66 -4.13 3.93 -15.50
CA ILE A 66 -4.14 5.33 -15.06
C ILE A 66 -4.69 5.42 -13.64
N ILE A 67 -5.85 4.80 -13.39
CA ILE A 67 -6.46 4.78 -12.05
C ILE A 67 -5.55 4.04 -11.06
N TYR A 68 -4.93 2.94 -11.50
CA TYR A 68 -4.01 2.17 -10.68
C TYR A 68 -2.77 2.99 -10.26
N ALA A 69 -2.13 3.68 -11.22
CA ALA A 69 -0.97 4.53 -10.97
C ALA A 69 -1.32 5.72 -10.07
N PHE A 70 -2.46 6.36 -10.32
CA PHE A 70 -2.95 7.47 -9.49
C PHE A 70 -3.09 7.07 -8.02
N HIS A 71 -3.79 5.97 -7.73
CA HIS A 71 -3.94 5.50 -6.35
C HIS A 71 -2.65 4.94 -5.75
N THR A 72 -1.69 4.52 -6.57
CA THR A 72 -0.35 4.11 -6.09
C THR A 72 0.38 5.32 -5.50
N GLU A 73 0.41 6.44 -6.23
CA GLU A 73 1.04 7.66 -5.74
C GLU A 73 0.31 8.24 -4.51
N GLU A 74 -1.04 8.22 -4.49
CA GLU A 74 -1.80 8.61 -3.30
C GLU A 74 -1.47 7.75 -2.07
N LEU A 75 -1.32 6.44 -2.24
CA LEU A 75 -0.97 5.53 -1.13
C LEU A 75 0.45 5.80 -0.61
N ILE A 76 1.40 6.08 -1.51
CA ILE A 76 2.78 6.40 -1.14
C ILE A 76 2.83 7.70 -0.33
N GLU A 77 2.14 8.74 -0.79
CA GLU A 77 2.04 10.01 -0.07
C GLU A 77 1.40 9.83 1.30
N TYR A 78 0.30 9.08 1.33
CA TYR A 78 -0.41 8.79 2.57
C TYR A 78 0.50 8.10 3.58
N TYR A 79 1.21 7.06 3.17
CA TYR A 79 2.17 6.38 4.05
C TYR A 79 3.31 7.28 4.49
N TYR A 80 3.88 8.08 3.60
CA TYR A 80 4.97 8.98 3.93
C TYR A 80 4.60 9.96 5.06
N HIS A 81 3.38 10.51 5.03
CA HIS A 81 2.89 11.44 6.04
C HIS A 81 2.42 10.78 7.35
N HIS A 82 2.04 9.50 7.31
CA HIS A 82 1.46 8.80 8.47
C HIS A 82 2.32 7.63 8.96
N GLN A 83 3.57 7.51 8.49
CA GLN A 83 4.39 6.31 8.67
C GLN A 83 4.58 5.87 10.12
N ASN A 84 4.56 6.80 11.07
CA ASN A 84 4.69 6.52 12.50
C ASN A 84 3.52 5.69 13.06
N HIS A 85 2.39 5.63 12.33
CA HIS A 85 1.24 4.80 12.68
C HIS A 85 1.26 3.41 12.04
N TYR A 86 2.19 3.12 11.13
CA TYR A 86 2.18 1.91 10.31
C TYR A 86 3.40 1.02 10.55
N ASP A 87 3.18 -0.29 10.49
CA ASP A 87 4.22 -1.28 10.62
C ASP A 87 4.91 -1.55 9.27
N PHE A 88 6.10 -0.97 9.11
CA PHE A 88 7.03 -1.27 8.03
C PHE A 88 8.10 -2.32 8.40
N ASN A 89 7.87 -3.18 9.41
CA ASN A 89 8.82 -4.22 9.87
C ASN A 89 9.08 -5.30 8.81
N ASN A 90 8.29 -5.33 7.74
CA ASN A 90 8.45 -6.23 6.61
C ASN A 90 9.10 -5.57 5.37
N ILE A 91 9.72 -4.40 5.52
CA ILE A 91 10.59 -3.78 4.50
C ILE A 91 12.01 -4.32 4.63
#